data_AF-A0A3B6D5D5-F1
#
_entry.id   AF-A0A3B6D5D5-F1
#
_cell.length_a   1.000
_cell.length_b   1.000
_cell.length_c   1.000
_cell.angle_alpha   90.00
_cell.angle_beta   90.00
_cell.angle_gamma   90.00
#
_symmetry.space_group_name_H-M   'P 1'
#
loop_
_entity.id
_entity.type
_entity.pdbx_description
1 polymer ?
#
loop_
_entity_poly.entity_id
_entity_poly.type
_entity_poly.pdbx_seq_one_letter_code
_entity_poly.pdbx_strand_id
1 'polypeptide(L)'
;MCPVLRLSGTTTNYTIINVARTERNAVLHVVDLGGADAAQWLLVLLLFAKRLGAGAHNQILRLTIVNEEDEFLSVTRGLLAWEAESLHIGFQFHPVKLHINQLLSIEPLNFMSDEALVIVSTLQLHRLLADEFVEVAAHPHDRKGKVQAHATMTRADALLRDLAELSPKLMLVTEQEADHNDEFMGRFDNALNYYGALFDALEESIPARGLAIERSDMERCLLLQEIRDIVACDGAQHRERHERMVKWAERMKAAGFASAAMSADAVAQTVMLGQMVTGCRREYRVSSKKDLCFFIHWCDIPLFSVSTWRAV
;
A
#
# COMPACT_ATOMS: atom_id res chain seq x y z
N MET A 1 -13.68 8.99 4.87
CA MET A 1 -12.61 7.95 4.85
C MET A 1 -12.26 7.45 6.25
N CYS A 2 -12.04 6.13 6.41
CA CYS A 2 -11.58 5.49 7.64
C CYS A 2 -10.32 6.19 8.21
N PRO A 3 -10.30 6.60 9.50
CA PRO A 3 -9.12 7.19 10.15
C PRO A 3 -7.82 6.42 9.89
N VAL A 4 -7.93 5.09 9.84
CA VAL A 4 -6.81 4.17 9.65
C VAL A 4 -6.07 4.43 8.34
N LEU A 5 -6.78 4.58 7.21
CA LEU A 5 -6.15 4.85 5.92
C LEU A 5 -5.48 6.22 5.88
N ARG A 6 -6.00 7.20 6.63
CA ARG A 6 -5.35 8.51 6.79
C ARG A 6 -4.04 8.41 7.57
N LEU A 7 -3.95 7.50 8.54
CA LEU A 7 -2.71 7.24 9.30
C LEU A 7 -1.65 6.54 8.44
N SER A 8 -2.06 5.54 7.66
CA SER A 8 -1.17 4.92 6.67
C SER A 8 -0.66 5.96 5.67
N GLY A 9 -1.56 6.70 5.01
CA GLY A 9 -1.21 7.71 4.02
C GLY A 9 -0.27 8.78 4.58
N THR A 10 -0.45 9.18 5.84
CA THR A 10 0.45 10.15 6.50
C THR A 10 1.86 9.61 6.65
N THR A 11 2.00 8.37 7.10
CA THR A 11 3.31 7.72 7.18
C THR A 11 3.98 7.64 5.82
N THR A 12 3.23 7.19 4.82
CA THR A 12 3.67 7.08 3.43
C THR A 12 4.19 8.41 2.93
N ASN A 13 3.43 9.49 3.14
CA ASN A 13 3.79 10.83 2.71
C ASN A 13 5.09 11.30 3.37
N TYR A 14 5.20 11.25 4.70
CA TYR A 14 6.44 11.68 5.38
C TYR A 14 7.65 10.84 5.00
N THR A 15 7.43 9.56 4.69
CA THR A 15 8.50 8.65 4.25
C THR A 15 8.98 9.00 2.84
N ILE A 16 8.06 9.24 1.89
CA ILE A 16 8.40 9.74 0.54
C ILE A 16 9.22 11.03 0.63
N ILE A 17 8.80 11.95 1.50
CA ILE A 17 9.48 13.24 1.67
C ILE A 17 10.85 13.09 2.31
N ASN A 18 11.04 12.09 3.18
CA ASN A 18 12.36 11.75 3.68
C ASN A 18 13.28 11.28 2.55
N VAL A 19 12.79 10.41 1.65
CA VAL A 19 13.55 9.98 0.45
C VAL A 19 13.88 11.19 -0.44
N ALA A 20 12.92 12.10 -0.66
CA ALA A 20 13.13 13.33 -1.43
C ALA A 20 14.25 14.23 -0.88
N ARG A 21 14.50 14.20 0.43
CA ARG A 21 15.56 15.00 1.09
C ARG A 21 16.93 14.32 1.01
N THR A 22 16.96 12.99 1.01
CA THR A 22 18.21 12.22 1.09
C THR A 22 18.76 11.84 -0.28
N GLU A 23 17.89 11.57 -1.25
CA GLU A 23 18.29 11.19 -2.60
C GLU A 23 18.60 12.44 -3.43
N ARG A 24 19.70 12.39 -4.19
CA ARG A 24 20.19 13.50 -5.01
C ARG A 24 19.75 13.43 -6.48
N ASN A 25 19.01 12.39 -6.85
CA ASN A 25 18.49 12.24 -8.20
C ASN A 25 17.63 13.45 -8.58
N ALA A 26 17.76 13.90 -9.83
CA ALA A 26 17.00 15.02 -10.36
C ALA A 26 15.49 14.71 -10.41
N VAL A 27 15.11 13.44 -10.46
CA VAL A 27 13.72 12.98 -10.43
C VAL A 27 13.53 12.02 -9.26
N LEU A 28 12.50 12.28 -8.46
CA LEU A 28 11.91 11.33 -7.54
C LEU A 28 10.67 10.76 -8.20
N HIS A 29 10.70 9.48 -8.59
CA HIS A 29 9.57 8.77 -9.16
C HIS A 29 8.83 8.01 -8.07
N VAL A 30 7.59 8.39 -7.83
CA VAL A 30 6.68 7.65 -6.95
C VAL A 30 5.71 6.86 -7.83
N VAL A 31 5.64 5.55 -7.59
CA VAL A 31 4.68 4.65 -8.24
C VAL A 31 3.64 4.21 -7.22
N ASP A 32 2.40 4.60 -7.44
CA ASP A 32 1.23 4.14 -6.70
C ASP A 32 0.59 2.97 -7.44
N LEU A 33 0.68 1.77 -6.85
CA LEU A 33 0.05 0.56 -7.40
C LEU A 33 -1.47 0.54 -7.17
N GLY A 34 -2.03 1.55 -6.50
CA GLY A 34 -3.46 1.74 -6.31
C GLY A 34 -3.86 1.82 -4.84
N GLY A 35 -5.11 2.20 -4.63
CA GLY A 35 -5.77 2.28 -3.32
C GLY A 35 -5.53 3.57 -2.54
N ALA A 36 -4.60 4.42 -2.96
CA ALA A 36 -4.46 5.77 -2.41
C ALA A 36 -5.46 6.75 -3.05
N ASP A 37 -5.97 7.66 -2.23
CA ASP A 37 -6.86 8.75 -2.65
C ASP A 37 -6.06 9.95 -3.19
N ALA A 38 -6.67 10.76 -4.07
CA ALA A 38 -6.04 11.97 -4.62
C ALA A 38 -5.55 12.96 -3.54
N ALA A 39 -6.23 13.02 -2.37
CA ALA A 39 -5.82 13.84 -1.25
C ALA A 39 -4.47 13.44 -0.65
N GLN A 40 -4.08 12.16 -0.73
CA GLN A 40 -2.75 11.70 -0.33
C GLN A 40 -1.69 12.41 -1.17
N TRP A 41 -1.87 12.43 -2.49
CA TRP A 41 -0.92 12.98 -3.44
C TRP A 41 -0.86 14.52 -3.39
N LEU A 42 -1.99 15.19 -3.16
CA LEU A 42 -2.01 16.63 -2.86
C LEU A 42 -1.16 16.96 -1.62
N LEU A 43 -1.28 16.17 -0.56
CA LEU A 43 -0.46 16.35 0.64
C LEU A 43 1.03 16.08 0.37
N VAL A 44 1.37 15.12 -0.49
CA VAL A 44 2.77 14.92 -0.93
C VAL A 44 3.30 16.16 -1.64
N LEU A 45 2.55 16.77 -2.56
CA LEU A 45 2.98 18.01 -3.25
C LEU A 45 3.26 19.14 -2.25
N LEU A 46 2.34 19.35 -1.29
CA LEU A 46 2.49 20.35 -0.25
C LEU A 46 3.74 20.12 0.61
N LEU A 47 3.97 18.88 1.06
CA LEU A 47 5.15 18.54 1.85
C LEU A 47 6.44 18.58 1.04
N PHE A 48 6.37 18.24 -0.24
CA PHE A 48 7.50 18.29 -1.17
C PHE A 48 7.94 19.73 -1.38
N ALA A 49 7.02 20.67 -1.64
CA ALA A 49 7.31 22.09 -1.76
C ALA A 49 7.93 22.68 -0.47
N LYS A 50 7.48 22.21 0.70
CA LYS A 50 7.95 22.68 2.02
C LYS A 50 9.18 21.96 2.55
N ARG A 51 9.74 20.99 1.82
CA ARG A 51 10.87 20.20 2.33
C ARG A 51 12.13 21.05 2.48
N LEU A 52 12.92 20.74 3.51
CA LEU A 52 14.23 21.35 3.70
C LEU A 52 15.10 21.09 2.46
N GLY A 53 15.74 22.15 1.95
CA GLY A 53 16.59 22.07 0.76
C GLY A 53 15.86 22.25 -0.58
N ALA A 54 14.54 22.46 -0.60
CA ALA A 54 13.77 22.65 -1.85
C ALA A 54 14.34 23.75 -2.76
N GLY A 55 14.82 24.86 -2.21
CA GLY A 55 15.40 25.97 -2.99
C GLY A 55 16.81 25.71 -3.55
N ALA A 56 17.50 24.66 -3.10
CA ALA A 56 18.86 24.32 -3.53
C ALA A 56 18.90 23.18 -4.57
N HIS A 57 17.82 22.42 -4.68
CA HIS A 57 17.71 21.26 -5.57
C HIS A 57 16.43 21.34 -6.39
N ASN A 58 16.59 21.59 -7.70
CA ASN A 58 15.49 21.58 -8.65
C ASN A 58 15.11 20.14 -9.03
N GLN A 59 14.61 19.39 -8.04
CA GLN A 59 14.18 18.00 -8.21
C GLN A 59 12.71 17.96 -8.64
N ILE A 60 12.42 17.14 -9.65
CA ILE A 60 11.09 16.89 -10.20
C ILE A 60 10.44 15.73 -9.44
N LEU A 61 9.18 15.90 -9.04
CA LEU A 61 8.36 14.79 -8.56
C LEU A 61 7.59 14.19 -9.74
N ARG A 62 7.86 12.92 -10.04
CA ARG A 62 7.11 12.16 -11.02
C ARG A 62 6.18 11.19 -10.30
N LEU A 63 4.90 11.17 -10.65
CA LEU A 63 3.90 10.29 -10.05
C LEU A 63 3.28 9.40 -11.11
N THR A 64 3.44 8.09 -10.96
CA THR A 64 2.68 7.08 -11.71
C THR A 64 1.55 6.56 -10.82
N ILE A 65 0.30 6.53 -11.32
CA ILE A 65 -0.83 5.92 -10.60
C ILE A 65 -1.45 4.83 -11.46
N VAL A 66 -1.55 3.63 -10.89
CA VAL A 66 -2.30 2.49 -11.44
C VAL A 66 -3.74 2.55 -10.92
N ASN A 67 -4.70 2.75 -11.81
CA ASN A 67 -6.12 2.73 -11.48
C ASN A 67 -6.95 2.41 -12.74
N GLU A 68 -8.05 1.68 -12.62
CA GLU A 68 -8.91 1.34 -13.76
C GLU A 68 -9.85 2.47 -14.19
N GLU A 69 -10.17 3.39 -13.27
CA GLU A 69 -11.12 4.47 -13.47
C GLU A 69 -10.49 5.66 -14.20
N ASP A 70 -10.92 5.85 -15.45
CA ASP A 70 -10.45 6.95 -16.31
C ASP A 70 -10.77 8.33 -15.73
N GLU A 71 -11.98 8.47 -15.18
CA GLU A 71 -12.46 9.72 -14.60
C GLU A 71 -11.61 10.11 -13.39
N PHE A 72 -11.34 9.16 -12.49
CA PHE A 72 -10.44 9.36 -11.35
C PHE A 72 -9.05 9.82 -11.80
N LEU A 73 -8.44 9.13 -12.78
CA LEU A 73 -7.11 9.49 -13.29
C LEU A 73 -7.09 10.88 -13.95
N SER A 74 -8.15 11.24 -14.67
CA SER A 74 -8.29 12.53 -15.34
C SER A 74 -8.45 13.68 -14.34
N VAL A 75 -9.37 13.54 -13.38
CA VAL A 75 -9.61 14.54 -12.33
C VAL A 75 -8.38 14.71 -11.46
N THR A 76 -7.77 13.61 -11.01
CA THR A 76 -6.55 13.62 -10.20
C THR A 76 -5.41 14.33 -10.92
N ARG A 77 -5.19 14.06 -12.21
CA ARG A 77 -4.17 14.75 -13.00
C ARG A 77 -4.39 16.26 -13.01
N GLY A 78 -5.61 16.71 -13.28
CA GLY A 78 -5.93 18.14 -13.32
C GLY A 78 -5.69 18.83 -11.97
N LEU A 79 -6.16 18.21 -10.87
CA LEU A 79 -5.97 18.72 -9.52
C LEU A 79 -4.50 18.81 -9.13
N LEU A 80 -3.72 17.74 -9.37
CA LEU A 80 -2.31 17.69 -9.00
C LEU A 80 -1.45 18.62 -9.87
N ALA A 81 -1.75 18.76 -11.16
CA ALA A 81 -1.06 19.71 -12.03
C ALA A 81 -1.28 21.15 -11.57
N TRP A 82 -2.53 21.52 -11.28
CA TRP A 82 -2.87 22.86 -10.79
C TRP A 82 -2.19 23.18 -9.45
N GLU A 83 -2.18 22.22 -8.51
CA GLU A 83 -1.52 22.38 -7.22
C GLU A 83 0.01 22.50 -7.37
N ALA A 84 0.61 21.67 -8.23
CA ALA A 84 2.05 21.72 -8.51
C ALA A 84 2.49 23.07 -9.12
N GLU A 85 1.70 23.61 -10.05
CA GLU A 85 1.92 24.95 -10.62
C GLU A 85 1.85 26.04 -9.55
N SER A 86 0.82 25.98 -8.70
CA SER A 86 0.61 26.93 -7.59
C SER A 86 1.72 26.89 -6.54
N LEU A 87 2.33 25.71 -6.35
CA LEU A 87 3.46 25.50 -5.44
C LEU A 87 4.84 25.70 -6.10
N HIS A 88 4.88 25.98 -7.41
CA HIS A 88 6.09 26.14 -8.20
C HIS A 88 7.06 24.94 -8.11
N ILE A 89 6.54 23.72 -8.13
CA ILE A 89 7.35 22.49 -8.13
C ILE A 89 7.36 21.84 -9.50
N GLY A 90 8.51 21.26 -9.88
CA GLY A 90 8.59 20.41 -11.07
C GLY A 90 7.77 19.14 -10.84
N PHE A 91 6.74 18.93 -11.65
CA PHE A 91 5.82 17.79 -11.49
C PHE A 91 5.53 17.11 -12.82
N GLN A 92 5.45 15.79 -12.80
CA GLN A 92 5.07 14.95 -13.93
C GLN A 92 4.07 13.90 -13.47
N PHE A 93 3.02 13.68 -14.25
CA PHE A 93 1.99 12.69 -13.94
C PHE A 93 1.88 11.65 -15.07
N HIS A 94 1.97 10.38 -14.73
CA HIS A 94 1.88 9.25 -15.67
C HIS A 94 0.73 8.31 -15.28
N PRO A 95 -0.43 8.36 -15.97
CA PRO A 95 -1.54 7.45 -15.71
C PRO A 95 -1.24 6.03 -16.23
N VAL A 96 -1.59 5.01 -15.44
CA VAL A 96 -1.64 3.62 -15.91
C VAL A 96 -3.06 3.11 -15.72
N LYS A 97 -3.83 3.11 -16.82
CA LYS A 97 -5.24 2.72 -16.84
C LYS A 97 -5.39 1.20 -16.85
N LEU A 98 -5.16 0.57 -15.71
CA LEU A 98 -5.28 -0.86 -15.49
C LEU A 98 -5.82 -1.13 -14.10
N HIS A 99 -6.64 -2.16 -13.96
CA HIS A 99 -6.81 -2.77 -12.64
C HIS A 99 -5.51 -3.47 -12.26
N ILE A 100 -5.14 -3.53 -10.97
CA ILE A 100 -3.88 -4.18 -10.54
C ILE A 100 -3.79 -5.65 -11.00
N ASN A 101 -4.94 -6.32 -11.15
CA ASN A 101 -5.03 -7.69 -11.68
C ASN A 101 -4.61 -7.82 -13.16
N GLN A 102 -4.57 -6.71 -13.90
CA GLN A 102 -4.19 -6.65 -15.30
C GLN A 102 -2.74 -6.17 -15.49
N LEU A 103 -2.05 -5.79 -14.41
CA LEU A 103 -0.64 -5.43 -14.43
C LEU A 103 0.21 -6.70 -14.47
N LEU A 104 0.42 -7.23 -15.68
CA LEU A 104 1.15 -8.49 -15.91
C LEU A 104 2.68 -8.31 -16.00
N SER A 105 3.14 -7.07 -16.15
CA SER A 105 4.55 -6.69 -16.17
C SER A 105 4.70 -5.27 -15.61
N ILE A 106 5.94 -4.90 -15.31
CA ILE A 106 6.29 -3.56 -14.82
C ILE A 106 6.44 -2.50 -15.93
N GLU A 107 6.43 -2.90 -17.21
CA GLU A 107 6.64 -1.99 -18.35
C GLU A 107 5.69 -0.79 -18.36
N PRO A 108 4.37 -0.93 -18.08
CA PRO A 108 3.45 0.21 -18.06
C PRO A 108 3.81 1.30 -17.04
N LEU A 109 4.56 0.95 -15.99
CA LEU A 109 4.97 1.88 -14.93
C LEU A 109 5.99 2.93 -15.43
N ASN A 110 6.65 2.65 -16.56
CA ASN A 110 7.55 3.54 -17.30
C ASN A 110 8.72 4.07 -16.45
N PHE A 111 9.43 3.16 -15.78
CA PHE A 111 10.61 3.47 -14.98
C PHE A 111 11.83 3.86 -15.82
N MET A 112 12.63 4.80 -15.31
CA MET A 112 13.91 5.22 -15.90
C MET A 112 15.06 5.00 -14.90
N SER A 113 16.19 4.48 -15.36
CA SER A 113 17.29 4.01 -14.51
C SER A 113 18.04 5.09 -13.71
N ASP A 114 17.84 6.37 -14.04
CA ASP A 114 18.47 7.51 -13.38
C ASP A 114 17.56 8.21 -12.35
N GLU A 115 16.35 7.68 -12.11
CA GLU A 115 15.39 8.24 -11.15
C GLU A 115 15.50 7.57 -9.77
N ALA A 116 15.24 8.32 -8.69
CA ALA A 116 15.04 7.71 -7.38
C ALA A 116 13.61 7.15 -7.32
N LEU A 117 13.46 5.83 -7.18
CA LEU A 117 12.16 5.17 -7.19
C LEU A 117 11.63 4.90 -5.79
N VAL A 118 10.37 5.27 -5.54
CA VAL A 118 9.58 4.87 -4.37
C VAL A 118 8.30 4.19 -4.85
N ILE A 119 8.02 2.99 -4.35
CA ILE A 119 6.79 2.27 -4.67
C ILE A 119 5.85 2.32 -3.47
N VAL A 120 4.58 2.56 -3.71
CA VAL A 120 3.51 2.55 -2.72
C VAL A 120 2.46 1.55 -3.14
N SER A 121 2.09 0.66 -2.25
CA SER A 121 0.96 -0.26 -2.42
C SER A 121 0.04 -0.17 -1.21
N THR A 122 -1.21 0.21 -1.45
CA THR A 122 -2.21 0.37 -0.39
C THR A 122 -3.40 -0.53 -0.66
N LEU A 123 -3.48 -1.65 0.07
CA LEU A 123 -4.55 -2.64 -0.02
C LEU A 123 -4.73 -3.18 -1.46
N GLN A 124 -3.63 -3.58 -2.12
CA GLN A 124 -3.67 -4.06 -3.50
C GLN A 124 -3.03 -5.44 -3.69
N LEU A 125 -1.99 -5.79 -2.92
CA LEU A 125 -1.20 -6.98 -3.22
C LEU A 125 -1.97 -8.26 -2.92
N HIS A 126 -2.83 -8.27 -1.90
CA HIS A 126 -3.64 -9.44 -1.55
C HIS A 126 -4.50 -9.94 -2.73
N ARG A 127 -4.93 -9.04 -3.62
CA ARG A 127 -5.75 -9.36 -4.80
C ARG A 127 -5.04 -10.23 -5.83
N LEU A 128 -3.71 -10.25 -5.78
CA LEU A 128 -2.86 -10.99 -6.71
C LEU A 128 -2.50 -12.39 -6.18
N LEU A 129 -2.94 -12.75 -4.98
CA LEU A 129 -2.70 -14.07 -4.39
C LEU A 129 -3.59 -15.16 -5.00
N ALA A 130 -4.71 -14.80 -5.62
CA ALA A 130 -5.64 -15.75 -6.24
C ALA A 130 -5.09 -16.37 -7.55
N ASP A 131 -4.14 -15.69 -8.19
CA ASP A 131 -3.63 -16.04 -9.50
C ASP A 131 -2.33 -16.84 -9.32
N GLU A 132 -2.44 -18.15 -9.15
CA GLU A 132 -1.33 -19.10 -8.94
C GLU A 132 -0.86 -19.76 -10.25
N PHE A 133 0.43 -19.99 -10.38
CA PHE A 133 1.03 -20.76 -11.47
C PHE A 133 2.28 -21.53 -11.03
N VAL A 134 2.64 -22.55 -11.81
CA VAL A 134 3.80 -23.39 -11.55
C VAL A 134 5.03 -22.76 -12.19
N GLU A 135 6.02 -22.39 -11.37
CA GLU A 135 7.30 -21.93 -11.88
C GLU A 135 8.12 -23.14 -12.36
N VAL A 136 8.44 -23.17 -13.66
CA VAL A 136 9.35 -24.17 -14.24
C VAL A 136 10.77 -23.66 -14.01
N ALA A 137 11.51 -24.28 -13.09
CA ALA A 137 12.88 -23.87 -12.79
C ALA A 137 13.74 -23.83 -14.08
N ALA A 138 14.41 -22.71 -14.32
CA ALA A 138 15.19 -22.45 -15.55
C ALA A 138 16.44 -23.34 -15.72
N HIS A 139 16.74 -24.24 -14.76
CA HIS A 139 17.90 -25.13 -14.80
C HIS A 139 17.54 -26.58 -14.44
N PRO A 140 17.40 -27.50 -15.42
CA PRO A 140 17.02 -28.90 -15.19
C PRO A 140 18.11 -29.81 -14.60
N HIS A 141 19.30 -29.30 -14.27
CA HIS A 141 20.44 -30.16 -13.96
C HIS A 141 21.16 -29.78 -12.67
N ASP A 142 20.57 -30.20 -11.55
CA ASP A 142 21.39 -30.57 -10.40
C ASP A 142 21.65 -32.09 -10.45
N ARG A 143 22.94 -32.48 -10.40
CA ARG A 143 23.45 -33.83 -10.71
C ARG A 143 23.09 -34.93 -9.70
N LYS A 144 22.05 -34.74 -8.90
CA LYS A 144 21.53 -35.74 -7.95
C LYS A 144 20.02 -35.73 -8.05
N GLY A 145 19.45 -36.81 -8.60
CA GLY A 145 18.03 -36.95 -8.96
C GLY A 145 17.04 -36.86 -7.79
N LYS A 146 16.96 -35.69 -7.15
CA LYS A 146 15.78 -35.26 -6.41
C LYS A 146 14.90 -34.50 -7.38
N VAL A 147 13.69 -34.99 -7.59
CA VAL A 147 12.62 -34.22 -8.22
C VAL A 147 12.42 -33.00 -7.31
N GLN A 148 12.86 -31.82 -7.76
CA GLN A 148 12.65 -30.59 -7.00
C GLN A 148 11.16 -30.27 -7.07
N ALA A 149 10.51 -30.10 -5.92
CA ALA A 149 9.10 -29.76 -5.85
C ALA A 149 8.84 -28.49 -6.67
N HIS A 150 7.83 -28.51 -7.53
CA HIS A 150 7.31 -27.32 -8.18
C HIS A 150 6.83 -26.35 -7.10
N ALA A 151 7.49 -25.20 -6.96
CA ALA A 151 6.98 -24.13 -6.11
C ALA A 151 5.79 -23.49 -6.83
N THR A 152 4.61 -23.56 -6.22
CA THR A 152 3.47 -22.75 -6.65
C THR A 152 3.77 -21.30 -6.33
N MET A 153 3.58 -20.44 -7.31
CA MET A 153 3.92 -19.02 -7.23
C MET A 153 2.70 -18.19 -7.57
N THR A 154 2.45 -17.14 -6.81
CA THR A 154 1.34 -16.21 -7.06
C THR A 154 1.77 -15.07 -7.98
N ARG A 155 0.82 -14.36 -8.58
CA ARG A 155 1.12 -13.11 -9.29
C ARG A 155 1.68 -12.03 -8.34
N ALA A 156 1.33 -12.05 -7.05
CA ALA A 156 1.96 -11.17 -6.06
C ALA A 156 3.48 -11.43 -5.98
N ASP A 157 3.89 -12.70 -5.94
CA ASP A 157 5.30 -13.08 -5.89
C ASP A 157 6.06 -12.63 -7.14
N ALA A 158 5.44 -12.80 -8.31
CA ALA A 158 6.00 -12.38 -9.59
C ALA A 158 6.23 -10.87 -9.62
N LEU A 159 5.17 -10.10 -9.32
CA LEU A 159 5.23 -8.65 -9.33
C LEU A 159 6.25 -8.13 -8.32
N LEU A 160 6.32 -8.71 -7.12
CA LEU A 160 7.31 -8.30 -6.12
C LEU A 160 8.74 -8.53 -6.61
N ARG A 161 9.03 -9.64 -7.31
CA ARG A 161 10.36 -9.86 -7.89
C ARG A 161 10.70 -8.84 -8.96
N ASP A 162 9.78 -8.59 -9.89
CA ASP A 162 9.97 -7.59 -10.93
C ASP A 162 10.21 -6.19 -10.33
N LEU A 163 9.46 -5.83 -9.29
CA LEU A 163 9.63 -4.56 -8.58
C LEU A 163 10.96 -4.49 -7.81
N ALA A 164 11.48 -5.61 -7.29
CA ALA A 164 12.78 -5.66 -6.64
C ALA A 164 13.92 -5.42 -7.63
N GLU A 165 13.80 -5.96 -8.86
CA GLU A 165 14.78 -5.76 -9.94
C GLU A 165 14.96 -4.29 -10.32
N LEU A 166 13.91 -3.47 -10.16
CA LEU A 166 13.97 -2.01 -10.34
C LEU A 166 14.82 -1.29 -9.27
N SER A 167 15.28 -2.00 -8.24
CA SER A 167 16.08 -1.46 -7.14
C SER A 167 15.49 -0.21 -6.48
N PRO A 168 14.19 -0.22 -6.09
CA PRO A 168 13.54 0.93 -5.46
C PRO A 168 14.27 1.35 -4.18
N LYS A 169 14.38 2.66 -3.97
CA LYS A 169 14.93 3.25 -2.74
C LYS A 169 14.09 2.89 -1.54
N LEU A 170 12.80 2.73 -1.75
CA LEU A 170 11.87 2.25 -0.76
C LEU A 170 10.60 1.70 -1.41
N MET A 171 10.03 0.66 -0.81
CA MET A 171 8.67 0.23 -1.06
C MET A 171 7.86 0.30 0.25
N LEU A 172 6.70 0.94 0.18
CA LEU A 172 5.74 1.04 1.27
C LEU A 172 4.56 0.11 0.97
N VAL A 173 4.24 -0.75 1.94
CA VAL A 173 3.15 -1.71 1.82
C VAL A 173 2.19 -1.51 2.99
N THR A 174 0.93 -1.22 2.66
CA THR A 174 -0.19 -1.21 3.60
C THR A 174 -1.15 -2.33 3.23
N GLU A 175 -1.44 -3.22 4.17
CA GLU A 175 -2.31 -4.38 3.96
C GLU A 175 -3.22 -4.59 5.18
N GLN A 176 -4.36 -5.24 4.97
CA GLN A 176 -5.24 -5.69 6.04
C GLN A 176 -4.51 -6.73 6.91
N GLU A 177 -4.48 -6.54 8.23
CA GLU A 177 -3.84 -7.48 9.16
C GLU A 177 -4.83 -8.58 9.55
N ALA A 178 -5.16 -9.44 8.59
CA ALA A 178 -6.14 -10.52 8.75
C ALA A 178 -5.65 -11.83 8.09
N ASP A 179 -6.30 -12.95 8.41
CA ASP A 179 -6.04 -14.25 7.77
C ASP A 179 -7.33 -14.73 7.09
N HIS A 180 -7.62 -14.15 5.93
CA HIS A 180 -8.80 -14.47 5.13
C HIS A 180 -8.48 -15.41 3.96
N ASN A 181 -7.24 -15.87 3.86
CA ASN A 181 -6.74 -16.77 2.81
C ASN A 181 -6.71 -18.26 3.26
N ASP A 182 -7.64 -18.67 4.13
CA ASP A 182 -7.72 -20.02 4.72
C ASP A 182 -8.94 -20.82 4.17
N GLU A 183 -9.08 -22.07 4.61
CA GLU A 183 -10.29 -22.87 4.38
C GLU A 183 -11.54 -22.16 4.92
N PHE A 184 -12.72 -22.52 4.39
CA PHE A 184 -13.97 -21.75 4.59
C PHE A 184 -14.26 -21.40 6.05
N MET A 185 -14.24 -22.39 6.95
CA MET A 185 -14.54 -22.15 8.36
C MET A 185 -13.52 -21.19 9.01
N GLY A 186 -12.22 -21.36 8.69
CA GLY A 186 -11.16 -20.50 9.20
C GLY A 186 -11.32 -19.06 8.71
N ARG A 187 -11.49 -18.86 7.39
CA ARG A 187 -11.67 -17.52 6.84
C ARG A 187 -12.99 -16.86 7.27
N PHE A 188 -14.07 -17.63 7.47
CA PHE A 188 -15.35 -17.11 7.95
C PHE A 188 -15.23 -16.56 9.37
N ASP A 189 -14.67 -17.34 10.30
CA ASP A 189 -14.48 -16.92 11.69
C ASP A 189 -13.53 -15.72 11.78
N ASN A 190 -12.45 -15.73 11.00
CA ASN A 190 -11.51 -14.60 10.94
C ASN A 190 -12.18 -13.33 10.39
N ALA A 191 -12.98 -13.44 9.33
CA ALA A 191 -13.70 -12.31 8.75
C ALA A 191 -14.73 -11.73 9.73
N LEU A 192 -15.50 -12.58 10.42
CA LEU A 192 -16.47 -12.10 11.41
C LEU A 192 -15.80 -11.27 12.52
N ASN A 193 -14.68 -11.76 13.05
CA ASN A 193 -13.92 -11.06 14.08
C ASN A 193 -13.29 -9.76 13.56
N TYR A 194 -12.68 -9.80 12.39
CA TYR A 194 -12.00 -8.65 11.78
C TYR A 194 -12.99 -7.54 11.42
N TYR A 195 -14.05 -7.86 10.68
CA TYR A 195 -15.03 -6.86 10.26
C TYR A 195 -15.89 -6.41 11.43
N GLY A 196 -16.22 -7.26 12.41
CA GLY A 196 -16.87 -6.82 13.65
C GLY A 196 -16.09 -5.68 14.31
N ALA A 197 -14.77 -5.86 14.49
CA ALA A 197 -13.89 -4.83 15.02
C ALA A 197 -13.81 -3.59 14.12
N LEU A 198 -13.74 -3.76 12.80
CA LEU A 198 -13.67 -2.63 11.86
C LEU A 198 -14.97 -1.80 11.88
N PHE A 199 -16.14 -2.43 11.92
CA PHE A 199 -17.43 -1.76 12.02
C PHE A 199 -17.56 -0.98 13.34
N ASP A 200 -17.17 -1.58 14.47
CA ASP A 200 -17.13 -0.89 15.77
C ASP A 200 -16.21 0.34 15.73
N ALA A 201 -15.03 0.18 15.12
CA ALA A 201 -14.05 1.25 14.96
C ALA A 201 -14.62 2.42 14.13
N LEU A 202 -15.31 2.10 13.03
CA LEU A 202 -15.95 3.09 12.16
C LEU A 202 -17.10 3.82 12.85
N GLU A 203 -17.87 3.11 13.68
CA GLU A 203 -18.96 3.69 14.46
C GLU A 203 -18.47 4.76 15.43
N GLU A 204 -17.38 4.47 16.15
CA GLU A 204 -16.83 5.34 17.17
C GLU A 204 -16.00 6.51 16.63
N SER A 205 -15.47 6.37 15.41
CA SER A 205 -14.62 7.36 14.75
C SER A 205 -15.34 8.52 14.10
N ILE A 206 -16.62 8.35 13.77
CA ILE A 206 -17.33 9.26 12.89
C ILE A 206 -18.29 10.12 13.72
N PRO A 207 -18.08 11.46 13.82
CA PRO A 207 -19.03 12.34 14.51
C PRO A 207 -20.45 12.17 13.98
N ALA A 208 -21.41 12.08 14.89
CA ALA A 208 -22.82 11.75 14.63
C ALA A 208 -23.59 12.68 13.66
N ARG A 209 -22.97 13.74 13.11
CA ARG A 209 -23.60 14.67 12.16
C ARG A 209 -22.63 15.06 11.04
N GLY A 210 -22.97 14.68 9.80
CA GLY A 210 -22.30 15.11 8.57
C GLY A 210 -21.62 13.99 7.77
N LEU A 211 -21.16 12.93 8.43
CA LEU A 211 -20.34 11.87 7.82
C LEU A 211 -21.04 10.49 7.80
N ALA A 212 -22.31 10.42 8.21
CA ALA A 212 -23.09 9.18 8.22
C ALA A 212 -23.31 8.60 6.80
N ILE A 213 -23.38 9.48 5.79
CA ILE A 213 -23.48 9.06 4.38
C ILE A 213 -22.15 8.43 3.93
N GLU A 214 -21.01 9.08 4.20
CA GLU A 214 -19.69 8.50 3.90
C GLU A 214 -19.46 7.16 4.60
N ARG A 215 -19.94 7.01 5.85
CA ARG A 215 -19.91 5.73 6.57
C ARG A 215 -20.73 4.67 5.83
N SER A 216 -22.01 4.98 5.54
CA SER A 216 -22.92 4.07 4.85
C SER A 216 -22.36 3.64 3.49
N ASP A 217 -21.77 4.57 2.73
CA ASP A 217 -21.17 4.26 1.44
C ASP A 217 -19.94 3.36 1.60
N MET A 218 -19.07 3.62 2.58
CA MET A 218 -17.93 2.73 2.86
C MET A 218 -18.38 1.32 3.27
N GLU A 219 -19.37 1.21 4.16
CA GLU A 219 -19.90 -0.09 4.59
C GLU A 219 -20.55 -0.86 3.43
N ARG A 220 -21.35 -0.18 2.59
CA ARG A 220 -22.14 -0.83 1.54
C ARG A 220 -21.39 -1.03 0.22
N CYS A 221 -20.50 -0.11 -0.14
CA CYS A 221 -19.81 -0.11 -1.42
C CYS A 221 -18.42 -0.76 -1.34
N LEU A 222 -17.76 -0.72 -0.17
CA LEU A 222 -16.43 -1.33 0.02
C LEU A 222 -16.53 -2.59 0.89
N LEU A 223 -16.82 -2.45 2.19
CA LEU A 223 -16.70 -3.57 3.14
C LEU A 223 -17.65 -4.72 2.80
N LEU A 224 -18.87 -4.43 2.34
CA LEU A 224 -19.82 -5.45 1.90
C LEU A 224 -19.27 -6.27 0.72
N GLN A 225 -18.55 -5.64 -0.22
CA GLN A 225 -17.98 -6.35 -1.36
C GLN A 225 -16.82 -7.23 -0.91
N GLU A 226 -15.97 -6.73 0.00
CA GLU A 226 -14.87 -7.52 0.56
C GLU A 226 -15.39 -8.75 1.33
N ILE A 227 -16.38 -8.55 2.21
CA ILE A 227 -17.01 -9.64 2.98
C ILE A 227 -17.66 -10.66 2.05
N ARG A 228 -18.38 -10.21 1.02
CA ARG A 228 -19.00 -11.11 0.02
C ARG A 228 -17.96 -11.94 -0.69
N ASP A 229 -16.85 -11.34 -1.11
CA ASP A 229 -15.78 -12.06 -1.78
C ASP A 229 -15.16 -13.12 -0.86
N ILE A 230 -14.86 -12.76 0.40
CA ILE A 230 -14.27 -13.70 1.38
C ILE A 230 -15.19 -14.88 1.71
N VAL A 231 -16.49 -14.61 1.88
CA VAL A 231 -17.45 -15.61 2.39
C VAL A 231 -18.09 -16.42 1.26
N ALA A 232 -18.36 -15.81 0.10
CA ALA A 232 -19.16 -16.42 -0.95
C ALA A 232 -18.37 -16.86 -2.19
N CYS A 233 -17.12 -16.41 -2.37
CA CYS A 233 -16.27 -16.85 -3.47
C CYS A 233 -15.28 -17.95 -3.05
N ASP A 234 -14.83 -18.73 -4.02
CA ASP A 234 -13.81 -19.78 -3.85
C ASP A 234 -12.83 -19.78 -5.04
N GLY A 235 -11.68 -20.45 -4.88
CA GLY A 235 -10.68 -20.60 -5.95
C GLY A 235 -10.24 -19.26 -6.54
N ALA A 236 -10.09 -19.19 -7.86
CA ALA A 236 -9.63 -17.99 -8.56
C ALA A 236 -10.61 -16.79 -8.50
N GLN A 237 -11.85 -17.00 -8.05
CA GLN A 237 -12.84 -15.93 -7.89
C GLN A 237 -12.66 -15.17 -6.57
N HIS A 238 -12.22 -15.84 -5.52
CA HIS A 238 -11.89 -15.22 -4.22
C HIS A 238 -10.59 -14.43 -4.35
N ARG A 239 -10.67 -13.10 -4.29
CA ARG A 239 -9.56 -12.16 -4.48
C ARG A 239 -9.18 -11.41 -3.22
N GLU A 240 -10.07 -11.23 -2.26
CA GLU A 240 -9.84 -10.57 -0.97
C GLU A 240 -9.15 -11.53 0.01
N ARG A 241 -7.96 -11.99 -0.41
CA ARG A 241 -7.12 -13.01 0.25
C ARG A 241 -6.17 -12.37 1.24
N HIS A 242 -6.69 -11.75 2.29
CA HIS A 242 -5.84 -11.07 3.27
C HIS A 242 -4.90 -12.05 3.98
N GLU A 243 -3.65 -11.63 4.15
CA GLU A 243 -2.62 -12.33 4.90
C GLU A 243 -1.98 -11.40 5.93
N ARG A 244 -1.59 -11.95 7.08
CA ARG A 244 -0.91 -11.20 8.14
C ARG A 244 0.50 -10.77 7.71
N MET A 245 1.01 -9.71 8.34
CA MET A 245 2.37 -9.18 8.12
C MET A 245 3.47 -10.24 8.18
N VAL A 246 3.30 -11.33 8.93
CA VAL A 246 4.26 -12.44 8.98
C VAL A 246 4.43 -13.10 7.61
N LYS A 247 3.32 -13.42 6.92
CA LYS A 247 3.34 -14.02 5.57
C LYS A 247 3.84 -13.01 4.54
N TRP A 248 3.38 -11.75 4.60
CA TRP A 248 3.92 -10.69 3.75
C TRP A 248 5.43 -10.51 3.92
N ALA A 249 5.96 -10.59 5.15
CA ALA A 249 7.39 -10.45 5.38
C ALA A 249 8.22 -11.60 4.79
N GLU A 250 7.69 -12.82 4.79
CA GLU A 250 8.32 -13.96 4.11
C GLU A 250 8.33 -13.74 2.60
N ARG A 251 7.20 -13.28 2.05
CA ARG A 251 7.03 -12.98 0.62
C ARG A 251 7.98 -11.90 0.13
N MET A 252 8.06 -10.78 0.85
CA MET A 252 8.96 -9.68 0.54
C MET A 252 10.43 -10.14 0.54
N LYS A 253 10.83 -10.95 1.53
CA LYS A 253 12.19 -11.51 1.59
C LYS A 253 12.49 -12.47 0.44
N ALA A 254 11.55 -13.35 0.12
CA ALA A 254 11.68 -14.27 -1.02
C ALA A 254 11.80 -13.53 -2.36
N ALA A 255 11.19 -12.35 -2.47
CA ALA A 255 11.25 -11.50 -3.65
C ALA A 255 12.51 -10.62 -3.75
N GLY A 256 13.41 -10.65 -2.76
CA GLY A 256 14.64 -9.84 -2.76
C GLY A 256 14.53 -8.51 -2.00
N PHE A 257 13.57 -8.35 -1.10
CA PHE A 257 13.49 -7.19 -0.21
C PHE A 257 13.99 -7.49 1.21
N ALA A 258 14.59 -6.48 1.83
CA ALA A 258 14.84 -6.42 3.26
C ALA A 258 13.94 -5.38 3.93
N SER A 259 13.52 -5.65 5.17
CA SER A 259 12.79 -4.67 5.97
C SER A 259 13.67 -3.44 6.20
N ALA A 260 13.09 -2.27 6.00
CA ALA A 260 13.73 -0.99 6.26
C ALA A 260 13.08 -0.35 7.50
N ALA A 261 13.87 0.38 8.28
CA ALA A 261 13.35 1.16 9.39
C ALA A 261 12.53 2.35 8.87
N MET A 262 11.41 2.60 9.52
CA MET A 262 10.56 3.76 9.27
C MET A 262 11.25 5.02 9.82
N SER A 263 11.02 6.17 9.19
CA SER A 263 11.62 7.40 9.70
C SER A 263 10.97 7.79 11.04
N ALA A 264 11.78 8.23 12.00
CA ALA A 264 11.29 8.68 13.30
C ALA A 264 10.27 9.82 13.15
N ASP A 265 10.50 10.72 12.19
CA ASP A 265 9.58 11.80 11.83
C ASP A 265 8.23 11.26 11.35
N ALA A 266 8.24 10.27 10.44
CA ALA A 266 7.01 9.68 9.92
C ALA A 266 6.22 9.00 11.06
N VAL A 267 6.89 8.23 11.92
CA VAL A 267 6.26 7.58 13.08
C VAL A 267 5.66 8.62 14.02
N ALA A 268 6.40 9.67 14.38
CA ALA A 268 5.92 10.72 15.28
C ALA A 268 4.69 11.45 14.72
N GLN A 269 4.71 11.82 13.44
CA GLN A 269 3.59 12.49 12.77
C GLN A 269 2.35 11.59 12.69
N THR A 270 2.54 10.29 12.44
CA THR A 270 1.44 9.33 12.40
C THR A 270 0.83 9.11 13.78
N VAL A 271 1.64 9.01 14.84
CA VAL A 271 1.13 8.92 16.22
C VAL A 271 0.33 10.18 16.59
N MET A 272 0.85 11.36 16.25
CA MET A 272 0.18 12.64 16.50
C MET A 272 -1.16 12.73 15.76
N LEU A 273 -1.19 12.38 14.46
CA LEU A 273 -2.43 12.36 13.69
C LEU A 273 -3.41 11.31 14.25
N GLY A 274 -2.89 10.15 14.69
CA GLY A 274 -3.67 9.11 15.35
C GLY A 274 -4.42 9.65 16.55
N GLN A 275 -3.73 10.36 17.43
CA GLN A 275 -4.33 11.01 18.60
C GLN A 275 -5.40 12.04 18.20
N MET A 276 -5.14 12.85 17.17
CA MET A 276 -6.09 13.88 16.71
C MET A 276 -7.36 13.28 16.09
N VAL A 277 -7.22 12.32 15.16
CA VAL A 277 -8.36 11.76 14.42
C VAL A 277 -9.22 10.87 15.33
N THR A 278 -8.59 10.20 16.29
CA THR A 278 -9.29 9.30 17.21
C THR A 278 -9.77 10.01 18.48
N GLY A 279 -9.49 11.30 18.65
CA GLY A 279 -9.83 12.06 19.87
C GLY A 279 -9.17 11.51 21.13
N CYS A 280 -7.97 10.93 21.01
CA CYS A 280 -7.25 10.24 22.09
C CYS A 280 -8.03 9.06 22.72
N ARG A 281 -8.94 8.43 21.97
CA ARG A 281 -9.67 7.23 22.42
C ARG A 281 -8.69 6.08 22.70
N ARG A 282 -8.99 5.28 23.73
CA ARG A 282 -8.10 4.21 24.20
C ARG A 282 -8.15 2.96 23.32
N GLU A 283 -9.26 2.80 22.62
CA GLU A 283 -9.58 1.68 21.75
C GLU A 283 -8.74 1.74 20.47
N TYR A 284 -8.44 2.93 19.96
CA TYR A 284 -7.49 3.07 18.86
C TYR A 284 -6.05 3.04 19.37
N ARG A 285 -5.26 2.10 18.83
CA ARG A 285 -3.84 1.98 19.17
C ARG A 285 -2.99 1.84 17.92
N VAL A 286 -1.86 2.53 17.90
CA VAL A 286 -0.78 2.29 16.95
C VAL A 286 0.34 1.58 17.72
N SER A 287 0.77 0.41 17.25
CA SER A 287 1.90 -0.32 17.83
C SER A 287 3.02 -0.45 16.80
N SER A 288 4.28 -0.28 17.21
CA SER A 288 5.46 -0.46 16.35
C SER A 288 6.15 -1.78 16.69
N LYS A 289 6.62 -2.51 15.67
CA LYS A 289 7.48 -3.68 15.83
C LYS A 289 8.88 -3.36 15.32
N LYS A 290 9.80 -3.10 16.27
CA LYS A 290 11.22 -2.80 16.00
C LYS A 290 11.43 -1.65 15.00
N ASP A 291 10.47 -0.73 14.89
CA ASP A 291 10.47 0.38 13.93
C ASP A 291 10.53 -0.04 12.45
N LEU A 292 10.20 -1.29 12.14
CA LEU A 292 10.16 -1.84 10.77
C LEU A 292 8.76 -1.82 10.16
N CYS A 293 7.76 -1.96 11.01
CA CYS A 293 6.36 -1.85 10.66
C CYS A 293 5.57 -1.35 11.86
N PHE A 294 4.40 -0.78 11.61
CA PHE A 294 3.41 -0.56 12.64
C PHE A 294 2.08 -1.18 12.28
N PHE A 295 1.28 -1.40 13.32
CA PHE A 295 -0.05 -1.94 13.26
C PHE A 295 -1.02 -0.91 13.78
N ILE A 296 -2.16 -0.79 13.10
CA ILE A 296 -3.28 0.02 13.55
C ILE A 296 -4.34 -0.93 14.09
N HIS A 297 -4.71 -0.73 15.35
CA HIS A 297 -5.60 -1.60 16.10
C HIS A 297 -6.92 -0.90 16.44
N TRP A 298 -7.95 -1.72 16.55
CA TRP A 298 -9.15 -1.43 17.33
C TRP A 298 -9.21 -2.38 18.52
N CYS A 299 -9.23 -1.84 19.73
CA CYS A 299 -8.99 -2.55 20.97
C CYS A 299 -7.66 -3.34 20.89
N ASP A 300 -7.73 -4.67 20.97
CA ASP A 300 -6.56 -5.55 20.82
C ASP A 300 -6.52 -6.26 19.46
N ILE A 301 -7.47 -5.95 18.56
CA ILE A 301 -7.55 -6.54 17.22
C ILE A 301 -6.76 -5.66 16.25
N PRO A 302 -5.66 -6.16 15.66
CA PRO A 302 -4.98 -5.43 14.60
C PRO A 302 -5.85 -5.43 13.34
N LEU A 303 -6.02 -4.25 12.75
CA LEU A 303 -6.82 -4.07 11.54
C LEU A 303 -5.92 -3.93 10.31
N PHE A 304 -4.84 -3.17 10.41
CA PHE A 304 -3.96 -2.91 9.26
C PHE A 304 -2.51 -2.92 9.69
N SER A 305 -1.64 -3.35 8.78
CA SER A 305 -0.19 -3.21 8.91
C SER A 305 0.35 -2.25 7.87
N VAL A 306 1.37 -1.48 8.26
CA VAL A 306 2.13 -0.60 7.36
C VAL A 306 3.60 -0.93 7.54
N SER A 307 4.30 -1.19 6.44
CA SER A 307 5.68 -1.67 6.45
C SER A 307 6.52 -1.01 5.36
N THR A 308 7.82 -0.92 5.62
CA THR A 308 8.80 -0.33 4.70
C THR A 308 9.88 -1.34 4.31
N TRP A 309 10.24 -1.33 3.03
CA TRP A 309 11.13 -2.33 2.42
C TRP A 309 12.14 -1.69 1.48
N ARG A 310 13.31 -2.30 1.33
CA ARG A 310 14.35 -1.94 0.36
C ARG A 310 14.76 -3.16 -0.44
N ALA A 311 15.00 -2.99 -1.73
CA ALA A 311 15.59 -4.05 -2.53
C ALA A 311 17.03 -4.34 -2.06
N VAL A 312 17.45 -5.61 -2.16
CA VAL A 312 18.75 -6.14 -1.71
C VAL A 312 19.60 -6.55 -2.89
#